data_AF-A0A257SK80-F1
#
_entry.id   AF-A0A257SK80-F1
#
_cell.length_a   1.000
_cell.length_b   1.000
_cell.length_c   1.000
_cell.angle_alpha   90.00
_cell.angle_beta   90.00
_cell.angle_gamma   90.00
#
_symmetry.space_group_name_H-M   'P 1'
#
loop_
_entity.id
_entity.type
_entity.pdbx_description
1 polymer ?
#
loop_
_entity_poly.entity_id
_entity_poly.type
_entity_poly.pdbx_seq_one_letter_code
_entity_poly.pdbx_strand_id
1 'polypeptide(L)'
;MSQEHGSITHGFKGERVLMRIHIGESDKFEGKPLYQQIVELLRKRHYAGCTVFRGIMGFGASSHLHTDRFLELSSDLPIVVECIDTPEKIEAILPELDGMIGGGLITIERAKVIMYRAALPEDRRTGSWSIDLTGDWKGEGDR
;
A
#
# COMPACT_ATOMS: atom_id res chain seq x y z
N MET A 1 -40.26 -1.47 8.16
CA MET A 1 -39.36 -2.62 7.97
C MET A 1 -38.00 -2.05 7.64
N SER A 2 -37.18 -1.84 8.67
CA SER A 2 -35.85 -1.28 8.55
C SER A 2 -34.96 -2.11 9.45
N GLN A 3 -33.92 -2.70 8.87
CA GLN A 3 -32.55 -2.81 9.39
C GLN A 3 -31.84 -4.01 8.74
N GLU A 4 -30.91 -3.71 7.85
CA GLU A 4 -29.67 -4.49 7.70
C GLU A 4 -28.52 -3.49 7.81
N HIS A 5 -28.07 -3.26 9.05
CA HIS A 5 -26.82 -2.56 9.31
C HIS A 5 -25.67 -3.56 9.10
N GLY A 6 -25.30 -3.77 7.84
CA GLY A 6 -24.09 -4.50 7.48
C GLY A 6 -22.86 -3.76 8.01
N SER A 7 -22.17 -4.39 8.95
CA SER A 7 -20.93 -3.94 9.59
C SER A 7 -19.84 -3.65 8.57
N ILE A 8 -19.75 -2.40 8.12
CA ILE A 8 -18.58 -1.96 7.37
C ILE A 8 -17.51 -1.69 8.43
N THR A 9 -16.31 -2.23 8.20
CA THR A 9 -15.03 -1.79 8.78
C THR A 9 -14.36 -2.50 9.97
N HIS A 10 -14.82 -3.67 10.40
CA HIS A 10 -14.11 -4.39 11.49
C HIS A 10 -13.03 -5.38 11.01
N GLY A 11 -13.07 -5.84 9.77
CA GLY A 11 -12.23 -6.97 9.29
C GLY A 11 -10.76 -6.65 8.96
N PHE A 12 -10.37 -5.37 8.90
CA PHE A 12 -9.02 -4.98 8.49
C PHE A 12 -8.14 -4.46 9.62
N LYS A 13 -8.45 -4.81 10.87
CA LYS A 13 -7.62 -4.51 12.04
C LYS A 13 -6.67 -5.67 12.37
N GLY A 14 -5.64 -5.38 13.16
CA GLY A 14 -4.68 -6.37 13.69
C GLY A 14 -3.42 -6.49 12.84
N GLU A 15 -2.69 -7.59 13.04
CA GLU A 15 -1.41 -7.84 12.36
C GLU A 15 -1.58 -7.98 10.85
N ARG A 16 -0.84 -7.18 10.11
CA ARG A 16 -0.78 -7.11 8.65
C ARG A 16 0.68 -6.93 8.24
N VAL A 17 0.90 -6.86 6.95
CA VAL A 17 2.20 -6.52 6.38
C VAL A 17 2.10 -5.26 5.55
N LEU A 18 3.10 -4.41 5.67
CA LEU A 18 3.34 -3.26 4.83
C LEU A 18 4.35 -3.66 3.76
N MET A 19 3.91 -3.64 2.50
CA MET A 19 4.77 -3.77 1.34
C MET A 19 5.12 -2.39 0.78
N ARG A 20 6.41 -2.18 0.54
CA ARG A 20 6.95 -1.01 -0.19
C ARG A 20 7.57 -1.47 -1.49
N ILE A 21 7.21 -0.80 -2.57
CA ILE A 21 7.79 -1.01 -3.89
C ILE A 21 8.52 0.28 -4.29
N HIS A 22 9.83 0.21 -4.44
CA HIS A 22 10.70 1.31 -4.83
C HIS A 22 11.10 1.15 -6.30
N ILE A 23 10.73 2.14 -7.10
CA ILE A 23 10.95 2.19 -8.56
C ILE A 23 11.31 3.62 -9.00
N GLY A 24 11.73 3.81 -10.24
CA GLY A 24 11.91 5.12 -10.85
C GLY A 24 10.58 5.74 -11.31
N GLU A 25 10.50 7.08 -11.38
CA GLU A 25 9.37 7.81 -11.95
C GLU A 25 9.25 7.57 -13.45
N SER A 26 10.39 7.35 -14.12
CA SER A 26 10.48 7.10 -15.56
C SER A 26 10.19 5.65 -15.95
N ASP A 27 10.14 4.72 -15.00
CA ASP A 27 9.90 3.29 -15.24
C ASP A 27 8.55 3.06 -15.91
N LYS A 28 8.53 2.10 -16.86
CA LYS A 28 7.33 1.79 -17.65
C LYS A 28 7.04 0.30 -17.72
N PHE A 29 5.76 -0.01 -17.76
CA PHE A 29 5.23 -1.32 -18.10
C PHE A 29 4.22 -1.17 -19.23
N GLU A 30 4.40 -1.93 -20.31
CA GLU A 30 3.57 -1.83 -21.52
C GLU A 30 3.38 -0.39 -22.04
N GLY A 31 4.47 0.40 -21.99
CA GLY A 31 4.49 1.79 -22.45
C GLY A 31 3.81 2.81 -21.52
N LYS A 32 3.26 2.38 -20.39
CA LYS A 32 2.62 3.25 -19.37
C LYS A 32 3.49 3.38 -18.13
N PRO A 33 3.36 4.46 -17.32
CA PRO A 33 4.12 4.60 -16.08
C PRO A 33 3.90 3.41 -15.15
N LEU A 34 4.99 2.79 -14.70
CA LEU A 34 4.96 1.54 -13.93
C LEU A 34 4.18 1.70 -12.62
N TYR A 35 4.40 2.79 -11.88
CA TYR A 35 3.67 3.04 -10.62
C TYR A 35 2.14 3.08 -10.83
N GLN A 36 1.65 3.60 -11.96
CA GLN A 36 0.22 3.61 -12.26
C GLN A 36 -0.30 2.21 -12.55
N GLN A 37 0.48 1.39 -13.26
CA GLN A 37 0.10 0.00 -13.53
C GLN A 37 0.07 -0.83 -12.25
N ILE A 38 1.01 -0.59 -11.31
CA ILE A 38 1.00 -1.24 -9.98
C ILE A 38 -0.26 -0.84 -9.20
N VAL A 39 -0.60 0.45 -9.14
CA VAL A 39 -1.82 0.92 -8.46
C VAL A 39 -3.07 0.28 -9.07
N GLU A 40 -3.16 0.21 -10.39
CA GLU A 40 -4.29 -0.41 -11.09
C GLU A 40 -4.35 -1.92 -10.83
N LEU A 41 -3.21 -2.61 -10.78
CA LEU A 41 -3.13 -4.02 -10.40
C LEU A 41 -3.65 -4.24 -8.97
N LEU A 42 -3.16 -3.50 -7.99
CA LEU A 42 -3.60 -3.58 -6.59
C LEU A 42 -5.10 -3.31 -6.47
N ARG A 43 -5.62 -2.32 -7.21
CA ARG A 43 -7.05 -2.02 -7.26
C ARG A 43 -7.87 -3.18 -7.84
N LYS A 44 -7.45 -3.75 -8.98
CA LYS A 44 -8.10 -4.91 -9.61
C LYS A 44 -8.12 -6.14 -8.71
N ARG A 45 -7.10 -6.30 -7.87
CA ARG A 45 -6.96 -7.39 -6.90
C ARG A 45 -7.64 -7.10 -5.55
N HIS A 46 -8.40 -5.99 -5.45
CA HIS A 46 -9.17 -5.62 -4.26
C HIS A 46 -8.31 -5.52 -2.98
N TYR A 47 -7.12 -4.93 -3.11
CA TYR A 47 -6.34 -4.52 -1.95
C TYR A 47 -7.05 -3.44 -1.15
N ALA A 48 -6.81 -3.37 0.16
CA ALA A 48 -7.43 -2.36 1.02
C ALA A 48 -7.10 -0.92 0.59
N GLY A 49 -5.92 -0.72 0.01
CA GLY A 49 -5.51 0.53 -0.60
C GLY A 49 -4.02 0.58 -0.82
N CYS A 50 -3.56 1.64 -1.46
CA CYS A 50 -2.15 1.96 -1.54
C CYS A 50 -1.95 3.48 -1.52
N THR A 51 -0.75 3.89 -1.14
CA THR A 51 -0.32 5.29 -1.19
C THR A 51 0.94 5.37 -2.04
N VAL A 52 1.02 6.38 -2.90
CA VAL A 52 2.20 6.61 -3.74
C VAL A 52 2.91 7.86 -3.26
N PHE A 53 4.21 7.72 -3.01
CA PHE A 53 5.10 8.81 -2.64
C PHE A 53 6.08 9.07 -3.77
N ARG A 54 6.41 10.34 -3.99
CA ARG A 54 7.51 10.76 -4.84
C ARG A 54 8.59 11.37 -3.98
N GLY A 55 9.78 10.77 -3.99
CA GLY A 55 10.94 11.33 -3.33
C GLY A 55 11.55 12.48 -4.14
N ILE A 56 12.32 13.32 -3.46
CA ILE A 56 13.03 14.45 -4.07
C ILE A 56 14.39 14.05 -4.66
N MET A 57 14.96 12.93 -4.20
CA MET A 57 16.23 12.36 -4.64
C MET A 57 16.35 10.91 -4.16
N GLY A 58 17.17 10.10 -4.84
CA GLY A 58 17.48 8.74 -4.43
C GLY A 58 18.71 8.18 -5.15
N PHE A 59 19.26 7.09 -4.62
CA PHE A 59 20.30 6.28 -5.25
C PHE A 59 19.98 4.80 -5.05
N GLY A 60 20.36 3.91 -5.98
CA GLY A 60 20.03 2.49 -5.89
C GLY A 60 20.51 1.69 -7.08
N ALA A 61 20.29 0.37 -7.06
CA ALA A 61 20.81 -0.54 -8.09
C ALA A 61 20.34 -0.20 -9.52
N SER A 62 19.14 0.37 -9.67
CA SER A 62 18.59 0.83 -10.95
C SER A 62 19.28 2.10 -11.50
N SER A 63 20.03 2.85 -10.69
CA SER A 63 20.78 4.01 -11.16
C SER A 63 21.95 3.63 -12.07
N HIS A 64 22.41 2.37 -12.02
CA HIS A 64 23.52 1.90 -12.86
C HIS A 64 23.14 1.66 -14.32
N LEU A 65 21.87 1.37 -14.62
CA LEU A 65 21.45 1.06 -15.99
C LEU A 65 21.27 2.31 -16.86
N HIS A 66 21.16 3.50 -16.26
CA HIS A 66 20.94 4.76 -16.97
C HIS A 66 22.20 5.60 -17.19
N THR A 67 23.33 5.28 -16.57
CA THR A 67 24.53 6.13 -16.65
C THR A 67 25.82 5.33 -16.68
N ASP A 68 26.47 5.35 -17.84
CA ASP A 68 27.85 4.90 -18.08
C ASP A 68 28.91 5.79 -17.38
N ARG A 69 28.54 6.57 -16.35
CA ARG A 69 29.44 7.43 -15.59
C ARG A 69 29.01 7.53 -14.13
N PHE A 70 29.90 7.10 -13.25
CA PHE A 70 30.16 7.65 -11.91
C PHE A 70 29.00 8.35 -11.20
N LEU A 71 28.38 7.66 -10.22
CA LEU A 71 27.69 8.26 -9.05
C LEU A 71 26.89 9.54 -9.33
N GLU A 72 26.17 9.59 -10.45
CA GLU A 72 25.22 10.67 -10.68
C GLU A 72 24.01 10.42 -9.79
N LEU A 73 23.68 11.42 -8.97
CA LEU A 73 22.35 11.52 -8.38
C LEU A 73 21.35 11.31 -9.51
N SER A 74 20.55 10.25 -9.42
CA SER A 74 19.60 9.90 -10.47
C SER A 74 18.69 11.10 -10.72
N SER A 75 18.64 11.56 -11.97
CA SER A 75 17.64 12.54 -12.42
C SER A 75 16.24 11.93 -12.47
N ASP A 76 16.17 10.60 -12.51
CA ASP A 76 14.92 9.86 -12.32
C ASP A 76 14.57 9.82 -10.83
N LEU A 77 13.45 10.45 -10.48
CA LEU A 77 13.00 10.59 -9.10
C LEU A 77 12.47 9.24 -8.58
N PRO A 78 12.76 8.88 -7.31
CA PRO A 78 12.24 7.64 -6.76
C PRO A 78 10.74 7.74 -6.48
N ILE A 79 10.01 6.72 -6.88
CA ILE A 79 8.61 6.50 -6.51
C ILE A 79 8.54 5.32 -5.53
N VAL A 80 7.76 5.50 -4.46
CA VAL A 80 7.46 4.44 -3.50
C VAL A 80 5.97 4.18 -3.50
N VAL A 81 5.56 2.94 -3.82
CA VAL A 81 4.18 2.48 -3.67
C VAL A 81 4.09 1.68 -2.37
N GLU A 82 3.30 2.17 -1.42
CA GLU A 82 3.02 1.52 -0.15
C GLU A 82 1.65 0.87 -0.14
N CYS A 83 1.57 -0.40 0.26
CA CYS A 83 0.32 -1.12 0.43
C CYS A 83 0.36 -1.93 1.72
N ILE A 84 -0.73 -1.90 2.49
CA ILE A 84 -0.90 -2.72 3.69
C ILE A 84 -1.99 -3.74 3.41
N ASP A 85 -1.72 -5.02 3.63
CA ASP A 85 -2.71 -6.10 3.54
C ASP A 85 -2.27 -7.35 4.31
N THR A 86 -3.02 -8.45 4.18
CA THR A 86 -2.64 -9.72 4.80
C THR A 86 -1.40 -10.29 4.13
N PRO A 87 -0.58 -11.07 4.87
CA PRO A 87 0.60 -11.74 4.30
C PRO A 87 0.26 -12.56 3.05
N GLU A 88 -0.86 -13.28 3.07
CA GLU A 88 -1.28 -14.17 1.98
C GLU A 88 -1.59 -13.38 0.71
N LYS A 89 -2.22 -12.21 0.85
CA LYS A 89 -2.47 -11.34 -0.30
C LYS A 89 -1.16 -10.81 -0.86
N ILE A 90 -0.31 -10.25 -0.01
CA ILE A 90 0.99 -9.71 -0.43
C ILE A 90 1.82 -10.79 -1.14
N GLU A 91 1.91 -12.00 -0.59
CA GLU A 91 2.62 -13.10 -1.23
C GLU A 91 2.03 -13.47 -2.60
N ALA A 92 0.70 -13.47 -2.74
CA ALA A 92 0.01 -13.83 -3.97
C ALA A 92 0.26 -12.84 -5.13
N ILE A 93 0.60 -11.58 -4.84
CA ILE A 93 0.85 -10.57 -5.90
C ILE A 93 2.31 -10.48 -6.33
N LEU A 94 3.24 -11.02 -5.54
CA LEU A 94 4.68 -10.93 -5.84
C LEU A 94 5.04 -11.48 -7.24
N PRO A 95 4.51 -12.61 -7.72
CA PRO A 95 4.85 -13.10 -9.06
C PRO A 95 4.40 -12.17 -10.19
N GLU A 96 3.28 -11.46 -10.02
CA GLU A 96 2.81 -10.47 -11.00
C GLU A 96 3.68 -9.22 -10.98
N LEU A 97 4.08 -8.78 -9.78
CA LEU A 97 4.99 -7.65 -9.62
C LEU A 97 6.39 -7.95 -10.19
N ASP A 98 6.90 -9.17 -10.00
CA ASP A 98 8.16 -9.63 -10.57
C ASP A 98 8.15 -9.55 -12.12
N GLY A 99 7.04 -9.93 -12.74
CA GLY A 99 6.86 -9.79 -14.19
C GLY A 99 6.76 -8.35 -14.70
N MET A 100 6.44 -7.39 -13.82
CA MET A 100 6.29 -5.96 -14.16
C MET A 100 7.55 -5.15 -13.88
N ILE A 101 8.28 -5.48 -12.83
CA ILE A 101 9.38 -4.68 -12.29
C ILE A 101 10.70 -5.21 -12.86
N GLY A 102 11.22 -4.52 -13.89
CA GLY A 102 12.51 -4.86 -14.49
C GLY A 102 13.72 -4.60 -13.57
N GLY A 103 13.55 -3.76 -12.54
CA GLY A 103 14.55 -3.46 -11.54
C GLY A 103 13.98 -2.54 -10.45
N GLY A 104 14.49 -2.65 -9.22
CA GLY A 104 13.98 -1.90 -8.08
C GLY A 104 14.21 -2.62 -6.77
N LEU A 105 13.42 -2.26 -5.75
CA LEU A 105 13.44 -2.91 -4.44
C LEU A 105 12.00 -3.09 -3.95
N ILE A 106 11.70 -4.30 -3.47
CA ILE A 106 10.46 -4.57 -2.72
C ILE A 106 10.85 -4.94 -1.29
N THR A 107 10.24 -4.31 -0.29
CA THR A 107 10.40 -4.67 1.12
C THR A 107 9.05 -5.00 1.74
N ILE A 108 9.07 -5.87 2.76
CA ILE A 108 7.91 -6.25 3.54
C ILE A 108 8.23 -6.05 5.02
N GLU A 109 7.36 -5.35 5.74
CA GLU A 109 7.48 -5.07 7.17
C GLU A 109 6.19 -5.48 7.90
N ARG A 110 6.30 -5.88 9.17
CA ARG A 110 5.10 -6.12 10.00
C ARG A 110 4.45 -4.80 10.38
N ALA A 111 3.12 -4.73 10.29
CA ALA A 111 2.33 -3.57 10.67
C ALA A 111 1.08 -3.99 11.44
N LYS A 112 0.82 -3.36 12.59
CA LYS A 112 -0.45 -3.52 13.32
C LYS A 112 -1.43 -2.44 12.86
N VAL A 113 -2.49 -2.84 12.15
CA VAL A 113 -3.54 -1.91 11.73
C VAL A 113 -4.47 -1.62 12.90
N ILE A 114 -4.42 -0.38 13.39
CA ILE A 114 -5.23 0.10 14.51
C ILE A 114 -6.62 0.58 14.05
N MET A 115 -6.67 1.18 12.86
CA MET A 115 -7.88 1.71 12.27
C MET A 115 -7.80 1.60 10.75
N TYR A 116 -8.90 1.18 10.16
CA TYR A 116 -9.17 1.25 8.73
C TYR A 116 -10.62 1.69 8.63
N ARG A 117 -10.94 2.73 7.84
CA ARG A 117 -12.31 3.17 7.54
C ARG A 117 -12.41 4.14 6.39
N ALA A 118 -13.53 4.05 5.67
CA ALA A 118 -13.93 5.08 4.73
C ALA A 118 -14.31 6.36 5.48
N ALA A 119 -14.05 7.51 4.87
CA ALA A 119 -14.53 8.78 5.39
C ALA A 119 -16.07 8.77 5.41
N LEU A 120 -16.65 8.95 6.60
CA LEU A 120 -18.08 9.22 6.72
C LEU A 120 -18.32 10.73 6.49
N PRO A 121 -19.42 11.11 5.81
CA PRO A 121 -19.92 12.47 5.78
C PRO A 121 -20.05 13.08 7.19
N GLU A 122 -19.83 14.39 7.33
CA GLU A 122 -19.75 15.07 8.64
C GLU A 122 -21.00 14.89 9.50
N ASP A 123 -22.19 14.91 8.88
CA ASP A 123 -23.49 14.68 9.51
C ASP A 123 -23.63 13.27 10.12
N ARG A 124 -22.78 12.33 9.71
CA ARG A 124 -22.75 10.93 10.18
C ARG A 124 -21.54 10.60 11.06
N ARG A 125 -20.67 11.57 11.37
CA ARG A 125 -19.58 11.38 12.33
C ARG A 125 -20.14 11.44 13.76
N THR A 126 -20.89 10.42 14.18
CA THR A 126 -21.41 10.33 15.54
C THR A 126 -20.28 10.03 16.52
N GLY A 127 -20.00 10.94 17.45
CA GLY A 127 -19.15 10.71 18.62
C GLY A 127 -17.64 10.56 18.37
N SER A 128 -16.86 10.87 19.41
CA SER A 128 -15.40 10.70 19.44
C SER A 128 -15.05 9.21 19.38
N TRP A 129 -14.80 8.69 18.18
CA TRP A 129 -14.23 7.36 18.03
C TRP A 129 -12.78 7.41 18.50
N SER A 130 -12.53 7.01 19.75
CA SER A 130 -11.19 6.86 20.29
C SER A 130 -10.44 5.81 19.45
N ILE A 131 -9.26 6.18 18.94
CA ILE A 131 -8.31 5.23 18.37
C ILE A 131 -7.99 4.22 19.47
N ASP A 132 -8.30 2.95 19.24
CA ASP A 132 -8.01 1.87 20.19
C ASP A 132 -6.51 1.55 20.15
N LEU A 133 -5.75 2.16 21.06
CA LEU A 133 -4.30 1.99 21.14
C LEU A 133 -3.88 0.66 21.78
N THR A 134 -4.79 -0.07 22.45
CA THR A 134 -4.45 -1.34 23.11
C THR A 134 -4.49 -2.49 22.10
N GLY A 135 -5.44 -2.44 21.15
CA GLY A 135 -5.62 -3.48 20.14
C GLY A 135 -6.15 -4.81 20.71
N ASP A 136 -6.70 -4.77 21.92
CA ASP A 136 -7.39 -5.86 22.61
C ASP A 136 -8.91 -5.66 22.49
N TRP A 137 -9.44 -5.65 21.26
CA TRP A 137 -10.89 -5.61 21.10
C TRP A 137 -11.45 -7.02 21.24
N LYS A 138 -11.93 -7.37 22.45
CA LYS A 138 -12.93 -8.44 22.60
C LYS A 138 -14.26 -7.86 22.15
N GLY A 139 -14.81 -8.39 21.06
CA GLY A 139 -16.08 -7.91 20.52
C GLY A 139 -17.17 -7.86 21.57
N GLU A 140 -17.86 -6.73 21.63
CA GLU A 140 -19.03 -6.57 22.51
C GLU A 140 -20.18 -7.39 21.91
N GLY A 141 -20.27 -8.64 22.36
CA GLY A 141 -21.24 -9.63 21.90
C GLY A 141 -21.25 -10.90 22.74
N ASP A 142 -20.86 -10.80 24.01
CA ASP A 142 -21.03 -11.87 25.00
C ASP A 142 -21.87 -11.32 26.16
N ARG A 143 -23.18 -11.22 25.92
CA ARG A 143 -24.26 -11.15 26.90
C ARG A 143 -25.58 -11.54 26.25
#